data_AF-W4RVQ2-F1
#
_entry.id   AF-W4RVQ2-F1
#
_cell.length_a   1.000
_cell.length_b   1.000
_cell.length_c   1.000
_cell.angle_alpha   90.00
_cell.angle_beta   90.00
_cell.angle_gamma   90.00
#
_symmetry.space_group_name_H-M   'P 1'
#
loop_
_entity.id
_entity.type
_entity.pdbx_description
1 polymer ?
#
loop_
_entity_poly.entity_id
_entity_poly.type
_entity_poly.pdbx_seq_one_letter_code
_entity_poly.pdbx_strand_id
1 'polypeptide(L)' 'MYTRQNATQSLPVPSRWGIDAEIAGKPIVRGTITINSISGNSFTGTANFRGDPIPIQNMG' A
#
# COMPACT_ATOMS: atom_id res chain seq x y z
N MET A 1 9.91 -9.79 25.79
CA MET A 1 9.50 -10.61 24.62
C MET A 1 8.24 -9.96 24.05
N TYR A 2 8.29 -9.42 22.83
CA TYR A 2 7.09 -8.90 22.18
C TYR A 2 6.47 -10.04 21.39
N THR A 3 5.39 -10.62 21.90
CA THR A 3 4.61 -11.63 21.18
C THR A 3 4.09 -10.95 19.92
N ARG A 4 4.55 -11.37 18.74
CA ARG A 4 3.87 -11.00 17.49
C ARG A 4 2.51 -11.69 17.54
N GLN A 5 1.50 -10.96 18.00
CA GLN A 5 0.12 -11.36 17.81
C GLN A 5 -0.07 -11.43 16.30
N ASN A 6 -0.14 -12.64 15.77
CA ASN A 6 -0.72 -12.88 14.45
C ASN A 6 -2.21 -12.58 14.57
N ALA A 7 -2.57 -11.30 14.71
CA ALA A 7 -3.91 -10.87 14.42
C ALA A 7 -4.19 -11.36 12.99
N THR A 8 -5.36 -11.96 12.78
CA THR A 8 -5.97 -12.08 11.45
C THR A 8 -6.27 -10.67 10.95
N GLN A 9 -5.22 -9.90 10.71
CA GLN A 9 -5.27 -8.49 10.42
C GLN A 9 -5.50 -8.39 8.92
N SER A 10 -6.77 -8.34 8.52
CA SER A 10 -7.11 -7.90 7.18
C SER A 10 -6.76 -6.43 7.07
N LEU A 11 -6.15 -6.06 5.93
CA LEU A 11 -6.07 -4.65 5.57
C LEU A 11 -7.50 -4.13 5.43
N PRO A 12 -7.84 -2.96 5.99
CA PRO A 12 -9.15 -2.36 5.77
C PRO A 12 -9.36 -2.10 4.28
N VAL A 13 -10.59 -2.34 3.80
CA VAL A 13 -10.97 -2.15 2.41
C VAL A 13 -12.29 -1.38 2.35
N PRO A 14 -12.38 -0.28 1.58
CA PRO A 14 -11.28 0.38 0.89
C PRO A 14 -10.34 1.10 1.89
N SER A 15 -9.09 1.33 1.51
CA SER A 15 -8.14 2.09 2.34
C SER A 15 -7.13 2.89 1.52
N ARG A 16 -6.59 3.94 2.15
CA ARG A 16 -5.54 4.79 1.57
C ARG A 16 -4.35 4.90 2.52
N TRP A 17 -3.15 4.71 1.98
CA TRP A 17 -1.89 4.64 2.70
C TRP A 17 -0.92 5.67 2.14
N GLY A 18 -0.16 6.34 3.01
CA GLY A 18 0.91 7.24 2.58
C GLY A 18 2.16 6.46 2.18
N ILE A 19 2.85 6.93 1.15
CA ILE A 19 4.17 6.45 0.75
C ILE A 19 5.18 7.56 1.05
N ASP A 20 6.21 7.23 1.80
CA ASP A 20 7.42 8.05 1.92
C ASP A 20 8.58 7.27 1.30
N ALA A 21 9.25 7.88 0.32
CA ALA A 21 10.35 7.26 -0.40
C ALA A 21 11.58 8.17 -0.40
N GLU A 22 12.70 7.61 0.04
CA GLU A 22 13.98 8.29 0.14
C GLU A 22 15.01 7.70 -0.83
N ILE A 23 15.88 8.55 -1.38
CA ILE A 23 17.09 8.14 -2.11
C ILE A 23 18.27 8.84 -1.45
N ALA A 24 19.28 8.07 -1.05
CA ALA A 24 20.46 8.57 -0.33
C ALA A 24 20.10 9.39 0.94
N GLY A 25 19.06 8.97 1.67
CA GLY A 25 18.61 9.64 2.90
C GLY A 25 17.87 10.97 2.67
N LYS A 26 17.50 11.28 1.43
CA LYS A 26 16.70 12.45 1.09
C LYS A 26 15.30 11.99 0.65
N PRO A 27 14.22 12.45 1.28
CA PRO A 27 12.86 12.24 0.77
C PRO A 27 12.74 12.81 -0.64
N ILE A 28 12.46 11.95 -1.61
CA ILE A 28 12.39 12.31 -3.04
C ILE A 28 10.95 12.32 -3.51
N VAL A 29 10.11 11.42 -2.98
CA VAL A 29 8.74 11.27 -3.44
C VAL A 29 7.82 10.97 -2.27
N ARG A 30 6.72 11.72 -2.20
CA ARG A 30 5.55 11.35 -1.39
C ARG A 30 4.46 10.88 -2.32
N GLY A 31 3.80 9.80 -1.92
CA GLY A 31 2.72 9.23 -2.71
C GLY A 31 1.61 8.66 -1.85
N THR A 32 0.61 8.09 -2.51
CA THR A 32 -0.47 7.35 -1.88
C THR A 32 -0.70 6.03 -2.57
N ILE A 33 -0.95 4.97 -1.80
CA ILE A 33 -1.52 3.72 -2.28
C ILE A 33 -2.99 3.70 -1.89
N THR A 34 -3.87 3.47 -2.84
CA THR A 34 -5.28 3.17 -2.58
C THR A 34 -5.51 1.68 -2.82
N ILE A 35 -6.01 0.98 -1.81
CA ILE A 35 -6.48 -0.40 -1.94
C ILE A 35 -8.00 -0.36 -2.10
N ASN A 36 -8.47 -0.80 -3.26
CA ASN A 36 -9.89 -0.82 -3.61
C ASN A 36 -10.56 -2.13 -3.20
N SER A 37 -9.89 -3.26 -3.40
CA SER A 37 -10.39 -4.58 -3.02
C SER A 37 -9.28 -5.57 -2.69
N ILE A 38 -9.60 -6.55 -1.86
CA ILE A 38 -8.76 -7.73 -1.55
C ILE A 38 -9.63 -8.97 -1.73
N SER A 39 -9.12 -9.95 -2.46
CA SER A 39 -9.74 -11.26 -2.65
C SER A 39 -8.66 -12.34 -2.60
N GLY A 40 -8.67 -13.14 -1.53
CA GLY A 40 -7.59 -14.10 -1.27
C GLY A 40 -6.24 -13.40 -1.12
N ASN A 41 -5.26 -13.80 -1.93
CA ASN A 41 -3.91 -13.22 -1.99
C ASN A 41 -3.75 -12.11 -3.05
N SER A 42 -4.85 -11.72 -3.70
CA SER A 42 -4.87 -10.70 -4.75
C SER A 42 -5.51 -9.41 -4.24
N PHE A 43 -5.03 -8.27 -4.75
CA PHE A 43 -5.61 -6.96 -4.48
C PHE A 43 -5.69 -6.13 -5.75
N THR A 44 -6.60 -5.15 -5.76
CA THR A 44 -6.69 -4.12 -6.79
C THR A 44 -6.56 -2.74 -6.16
N GLY A 45 -5.96 -1.80 -6.89
CA GLY A 45 -5.71 -0.47 -6.35
C GLY A 45 -5.05 0.48 -7.34
N THR A 46 -4.64 1.63 -6.82
CA THR A 46 -3.80 2.58 -7.54
C THR A 46 -2.65 3.05 -6.66
N ALA A 47 -1.50 3.32 -7.27
CA ALA A 47 -0.40 4.04 -6.65
C ALA A 47 -0.27 5.41 -7.33
N ASN A 48 -0.19 6.49 -6.57
CA ASN A 48 0.01 7.83 -7.08
C ASN A 48 1.22 8.46 -6.40
N PHE A 49 2.22 8.85 -7.19
CA PHE A 49 3.47 9.44 -6.72
C PHE A 49 3.67 10.88 -7.18
N ARG A 50 3.02 11.28 -8.29
CA ARG A 50 3.30 12.54 -9.01
C ARG A 50 2.08 13.20 -9.66
N GLY A 51 0.87 12.77 -9.31
CA GLY A 51 -0.38 13.36 -9.81
C GLY A 51 -1.28 12.33 -10.48
N ASP A 52 -0.71 11.48 -11.33
CA ASP A 52 -1.47 10.48 -12.09
C ASP A 52 -1.47 9.12 -11.37
N PRO A 53 -2.64 8.59 -10.96
CA PRO A 53 -2.72 7.27 -10.37
C PRO A 53 -2.42 6.17 -11.38
N ILE A 54 -1.48 5.30 -11.03
CA ILE A 54 -1.10 4.12 -11.81
C ILE A 54 -1.83 2.91 -11.22
N PRO A 55 -2.57 2.11 -12.02
CA PRO A 55 -3.18 0.88 -11.55
C PRO A 55 -2.14 -0.08 -10.97
N ILE A 56 -2.45 -0.67 -9.83
CA ILE A 56 -1.65 -1.74 -9.23
C ILE A 56 -2.54 -2.95 -8.96
N GLN A 57 -2.01 -4.13 -9.28
CA GLN A 57 -2.64 -5.39 -8.98
C GLN A 57 -1.54 -6.41 -8.69
N ASN A 58 -1.79 -7.31 -7.73
CA ASN A 58 -0.98 -8.50 -7.57
C ASN A 58 -1.73 -9.70 -8.16
N MET A 59 -1.00 -10.56 -8.87
CA MET A 59 -1.49 -11.89 -9.24
C MET A 59 -0.82 -12.88 -8.29
N GLY A 60 -1.57 -13.32 -7.28
CA GLY A 60 -1.17 -14.40 -6.38
C GLY A 60 -1.34 -15.77 -7.02
#